data_AF-A0ABC8UCJ7-F1
#
_entry.id   AF-A0ABC8UCJ7-F1
#
_cell.length_a   1.000
_cell.length_b   1.000
_cell.length_c   1.000
_cell.angle_alpha   90.00
_cell.angle_beta   90.00
_cell.angle_gamma   90.00
#
_symmetry.space_group_name_H-M   'P 1'
#
loop_
_entity.id
_entity.type
_entity.pdbx_description
1 polymer ?
#
loop_
_entity_poly.entity_id
_entity_poly.type
_entity_poly.pdbx_seq_one_letter_code
_entity_poly.pdbx_strand_id
1 'polypeptide(L)'
;AANPGCVLEDFVRWHSPPDWMEAEASNEAKETIEGGDLSCARGQLSRRMQKEGNLWRELWETAKPVPAVRQTPLFDEDLAV
;
A
#
# COMPACT_ATOMS: atom_id res chain seq x y z
N ALA A 1 8.10 -6.44 0.73
CA ALA A 1 6.76 -6.68 1.32
C ALA A 1 6.55 -8.17 1.65
N ALA A 2 5.68 -8.55 2.58
CA ALA A 2 5.54 -9.97 2.95
C ALA A 2 4.86 -10.85 1.87
N ASN A 3 4.11 -10.24 0.95
CA ASN A 3 3.29 -10.94 -0.03
C ASN A 3 3.73 -10.58 -1.46
N PRO A 4 4.17 -11.55 -2.29
CA PRO A 4 4.46 -11.29 -3.69
C PRO A 4 3.24 -10.68 -4.41
N GLY A 5 3.47 -9.59 -5.15
CA GLY A 5 2.42 -8.90 -5.91
C GLY A 5 1.58 -7.91 -5.11
N CYS A 6 1.78 -7.77 -3.79
CA CYS A 6 1.11 -6.72 -3.03
C CYS A 6 1.79 -5.35 -3.20
N VAL A 7 0.98 -4.31 -3.12
CA VAL A 7 1.42 -2.91 -3.23
C VAL A 7 1.25 -2.19 -1.90
N LEU A 8 1.86 -1.01 -1.74
CA LEU A 8 1.82 -0.25 -0.48
C LEU A 8 0.38 0.08 -0.07
N GLU A 9 -0.49 0.29 -1.05
CA GLU A 9 -1.92 0.53 -0.90
C GLU A 9 -2.64 -0.62 -0.21
N ASP A 10 -2.24 -1.88 -0.44
CA ASP A 10 -2.81 -3.04 0.27
C ASP A 10 -2.51 -2.95 1.77
N PHE A 11 -1.26 -2.62 2.11
CA PHE A 11 -0.83 -2.48 3.50
C PHE A 11 -1.53 -1.30 4.19
N VAL A 12 -1.63 -0.15 3.52
CA VAL A 12 -2.28 1.04 4.07
C VAL A 12 -3.75 0.80 4.31
N ARG A 13 -4.47 0.13 3.40
CA ARG A 13 -5.88 -0.22 3.58
C ARG A 13 -6.14 -1.02 4.87
N TRP A 14 -5.18 -1.82 5.32
CA TRP A 14 -5.34 -2.70 6.48
C TRP A 14 -4.78 -2.08 7.77
N HIS A 15 -3.63 -1.42 7.70
CA HIS A 15 -2.89 -0.95 8.87
C HIS A 15 -3.00 0.55 9.12
N SER A 16 -3.35 1.34 8.11
CA SER A 16 -3.64 2.77 8.27
C SER A 16 -4.88 3.18 7.47
N PRO A 17 -6.08 2.72 7.86
CA PRO A 17 -7.33 3.14 7.21
C PRO A 17 -7.47 4.66 7.05
N PRO A 18 -7.04 5.52 8.00
CA PRO A 18 -7.09 6.98 7.81
C PRO A 18 -6.17 7.52 6.70
N ASP A 19 -5.16 6.76 6.29
CA ASP A 19 -4.29 7.12 5.17
C ASP A 19 -4.79 6.60 3.82
N TRP A 20 -5.92 5.90 3.79
CA TRP A 20 -6.58 5.50 2.56
C TRP A 20 -7.72 6.46 2.25
N MET A 21 -7.63 7.17 1.12
CA MET A 21 -8.70 8.04 0.64
C MET A 21 -9.51 7.24 -0.39
N GLU A 22 -10.80 7.05 -0.12
CA GLU A 22 -11.70 6.48 -1.10
C GLU A 22 -11.75 7.37 -2.35
N ALA A 23 -11.93 6.76 -3.52
CA ALA A 23 -12.17 7.55 -4.71
C ALA A 23 -13.53 8.22 -4.54
N GLU A 24 -13.53 9.55 -4.41
CA GLU A 24 -14.75 10.33 -4.49
C GLU A 24 -15.43 9.93 -5.80
N ALA A 25 -16.63 9.35 -5.72
CA ALA A 25 -17.47 9.14 -6.88
C ALA A 25 -17.92 10.54 -7.34
N SER A 26 -17.01 11.28 -7.98
CA SER A 26 -17.33 12.53 -8.64
C SER A 26 -18.41 12.19 -9.66
N ASN A 27 -19.62 12.66 -9.35
CA ASN A 27 -20.85 12.44 -10.10
C ASN A 27 -20.83 13.13 -11.49
N GLU A 28 -19.63 13.42 -12.01
CA GLU A 28 -19.33 14.14 -13.25
C GLU A 28 -18.58 13.27 -14.27
N ALA A 29 -18.19 12.02 -13.91
CA ALA A 29 -17.61 11.05 -14.84
C ALA A 29 -18.66 10.03 -15.35
N LYS A 30 -19.93 10.42 -15.43
CA LYS A 30 -21.01 9.54 -15.90
C LYS A 30 -21.20 9.55 -17.42
N GLU A 31 -20.45 10.39 -18.13
CA GLU A 31 -20.41 10.37 -19.59
C GLU A 31 -18.97 10.11 -20.04
N THR A 32 -18.78 9.08 -20.87
CA THR A 32 -17.57 8.72 -21.65
C THR A 32 -16.89 7.37 -21.36
N ILE A 33 -17.43 6.43 -20.57
CA ILE A 33 -16.97 5.03 -20.70
C ILE A 33 -18.16 4.07 -20.74
N GLU A 34 -18.78 3.98 -21.93
CA GLU A 34 -19.44 2.75 -22.35
C GLU A 34 -18.37 1.66 -22.48
N GLY A 35 -18.43 0.63 -21.62
CA GLY A 35 -17.85 -0.67 -21.94
C GLY A 35 -16.56 -1.10 -21.24
N GLY A 36 -16.28 -0.70 -20.01
CA GLY A 36 -15.15 -1.29 -19.28
C GLY A 36 -15.10 -0.99 -17.78
N ASP A 37 -15.47 -1.98 -16.97
CA ASP A 37 -15.12 -2.17 -15.56
C ASP A 37 -15.37 -0.99 -14.59
N LEU A 38 -16.61 -0.92 -14.11
CA LEU A 38 -17.09 -0.04 -13.04
C LEU A 38 -16.46 -0.33 -11.65
N SER A 39 -15.42 -1.18 -11.55
CA SER A 39 -14.69 -1.45 -10.29
C SER A 39 -13.51 -0.49 -10.03
N CYS A 40 -13.21 0.43 -10.95
CA CYS A 40 -11.94 1.16 -10.96
C CYS A 40 -12.03 2.63 -10.50
N ALA A 41 -12.92 2.96 -9.57
CA ALA A 41 -12.69 4.15 -8.72
C ALA A 41 -11.64 3.73 -7.67
N ARG A 42 -10.40 3.49 -8.11
CA ARG A 42 -9.31 3.08 -7.22
C ARG A 42 -9.03 4.23 -6.25
N GLY A 43 -9.23 3.98 -4.95
CA GLY A 43 -8.81 4.90 -3.90
C GLY A 43 -7.30 5.19 -3.96
N GLN A 44 -6.88 6.21 -3.23
CA GLN A 44 -5.51 6.71 -3.27
C GLN A 44 -4.94 6.89 -1.86
N LEU A 45 -3.61 6.90 -1.76
CA LEU A 45 -2.91 7.19 -0.51
C LEU A 45 -3.19 8.63 -0.05
N SER A 46 -3.17 8.89 1.25
CA SER A 46 -3.28 10.25 1.79
C SER A 46 -2.11 11.13 1.39
N ARG A 47 -2.26 12.46 1.52
CA ARG A 47 -1.16 13.41 1.30
C ARG A 47 0.08 13.10 2.14
N ARG A 48 -0.10 12.55 3.34
CA ARG A 48 1.01 12.13 4.22
C ARG A 48 1.80 10.97 3.63
N MET A 49 1.09 9.97 3.09
CA MET A 49 1.69 8.78 2.47
C MET A 49 2.22 9.04 1.05
N GLN A 50 1.76 10.11 0.40
CA GLN A 50 2.27 10.59 -0.89
C GLN A 50 3.46 11.54 -0.78
N LYS A 51 3.81 12.00 0.44
CA LYS A 51 4.90 12.94 0.65
C LYS A 51 6.23 12.38 0.12
N GLU A 52 7.02 13.23 -0.54
CA GLU A 52 8.40 12.90 -0.90
C GLU A 52 9.24 12.60 0.35
N GLY A 53 10.12 11.61 0.26
CA GLY A 53 10.90 11.12 1.41
C GLY A 53 10.05 10.40 2.47
N ASN A 54 8.87 9.87 2.09
CA ASN A 54 8.06 9.07 3.02
C ASN A 54 8.78 7.75 3.33
N LEU A 55 9.19 7.60 4.59
CA LEU A 55 9.90 6.43 5.08
C LEU A 55 9.17 5.11 4.81
N TRP A 56 7.84 5.08 4.91
CA TRP A 56 7.08 3.85 4.65
C TRP A 56 7.18 3.40 3.19
N ARG A 57 7.15 4.35 2.25
CA ARG A 57 7.34 4.05 0.83
C ARG A 57 8.74 3.52 0.55
N GLU A 58 9.77 4.19 1.06
CA GLU A 58 11.17 3.77 0.88
C GLU A 58 11.43 2.39 1.49
N LEU A 59 10.92 2.14 2.70
CA LEU A 59 11.01 0.82 3.34
C LEU A 59 10.25 -0.24 2.55
N TRP A 60 9.09 0.09 1.99
CA TRP A 60 8.31 -0.85 1.18
C TRP A 60 9.02 -1.24 -0.11
N GLU A 61 9.59 -0.27 -0.83
CA GLU A 61 10.34 -0.46 -2.07
C GLU A 61 11.64 -1.26 -1.87
N THR A 62 12.32 -1.04 -0.74
CA THR A 62 13.57 -1.74 -0.41
C THR A 62 13.33 -3.14 0.18
N ALA A 63 12.16 -3.39 0.78
CA ALA A 63 11.84 -4.66 1.39
C ALA A 63 11.58 -5.77 0.37
N LYS A 64 12.30 -6.89 0.50
CA LYS A 64 12.10 -8.08 -0.36
C LYS A 64 10.65 -8.58 -0.31
N PRO A 65 10.05 -8.97 -1.45
CA PRO A 65 8.69 -9.51 -1.53
C PRO A 65 8.64 -10.98 -1.05
N VAL A 66 9.02 -11.27 0.20
CA VAL A 66 9.05 -12.63 0.74
C VAL A 66 8.30 -12.72 2.08
N PRO A 67 7.61 -13.85 2.37
CA PRO A 67 6.90 -14.05 3.63
C PRO A 67 7.76 -13.78 4.85
N ALA A 68 7.18 -13.24 5.92
CA ALA A 68 7.90 -12.92 7.16
C ALA A 68 8.70 -14.11 7.71
N VAL A 69 8.13 -15.32 7.65
CA VAL A 69 8.80 -16.58 8.08
C VAL A 69 10.04 -16.96 7.24
N ARG A 70 10.23 -16.32 6.07
CA ARG A 70 11.40 -16.50 5.19
C ARG A 70 12.32 -15.28 5.17
N GLN A 71 12.00 -14.21 5.91
CA GLN A 71 12.88 -13.06 6.05
C GLN A 71 13.96 -13.40 7.08
N THR A 72 15.19 -12.96 6.83
CA THR A 72 16.26 -13.05 7.83
C THR A 72 15.85 -12.20 9.04
N PRO A 73 15.82 -12.75 10.27
CA PRO A 73 15.51 -11.98 11.46
C PRO A 73 16.45 -10.77 11.58
N LEU A 74 15.88 -9.60 11.91
CA LEU A 74 16.68 -8.41 12.18
C LEU A 74 17.33 -8.46 13.58
N PHE A 75 16.73 -9.24 14.48
CA PHE A 75 17.20 -9.45 15.83
C PHE A 75 17.58 -10.91 15.99
N ASP A 76 18.76 -11.13 16.53
CA ASP A 76 19.23 -12.45 16.92
C ASP A 76 19.00 -12.59 18.43
N GLU A 77 17.99 -13.38 18.81
CA GLU A 77 17.65 -13.61 20.22
C GLU A 77 18.79 -14.28 20.98
N ASP A 78 19.64 -15.07 20.31
CA ASP A 78 20.78 -15.75 20.94
C ASP A 78 21.94 -14.79 21.25
N LEU A 79 21.95 -13.60 20.65
CA LEU A 79 22.91 -12.52 20.93
C LEU A 79 22.40 -11.51 21.97
N ALA A 80 21.16 -11.68 22.45
CA ALA A 80 20.58 -10.83 23.48
C ALA A 80 21.06 -11.27 24.87
N VAL A 81 22.02 -10.53 25.44
CA VAL A 81 22.57 -10.73 26.80
C VAL A 81 21.61 -10.22 27.88
#